data_AF-A0AAV9XQH9-F1
#
_entry.id   AF-A0AAV9XQH9-F1
#
_cell.length_a   1.000
_cell.length_b   1.000
_cell.length_c   1.000
_cell.angle_alpha   90.00
_cell.angle_beta   90.00
_cell.angle_gamma   90.00
#
_symmetry.space_group_name_H-M   'P 1'
#
loop_
_entity.id
_entity.type
_entity.pdbx_description
1 polymer ?
#
loop_
_entity_poly.entity_id
_entity_poly.type
_entity_poly.pdbx_seq_one_letter_code
_entity_poly.pdbx_strand_id
1 'polypeptide(L)'
;MFFVFASFYTRHTVPLLPPSNSQIANSNRGQNHSPSSSSNSSPTSSEDPPRSSIANSANMGYTHYWEGGLYHPDKVIPDILLLLDSSPCEIRGSNGTGDPEVTATSVILNGDSENPNRNLAHEPLRLYFDREIGFAFCKTARKPYDQLVGAVLLRCAHYNPTFEIFSDGTWEEWKPARELYLQVFGWEAEKPGQMNVDNASATDTGS
;
A
#
# COMPACT_ATOMS: atom_id res chain seq x y z
N MET A 1 -31.80 20.10 -17.88
CA MET A 1 -31.93 18.70 -18.34
C MET A 1 -30.65 18.00 -17.91
N PHE A 2 -30.69 17.21 -16.84
CA PHE A 2 -29.50 16.58 -16.26
C PHE A 2 -29.43 15.11 -16.69
N PHE A 3 -28.28 14.70 -17.25
CA PHE A 3 -27.98 13.29 -17.48
C PHE A 3 -27.15 12.76 -16.31
N VAL A 4 -27.67 11.74 -15.63
CA VAL A 4 -26.93 10.99 -14.61
C VAL A 4 -26.33 9.76 -15.28
N PHE A 5 -25.00 9.74 -15.45
CA PHE A 5 -24.28 8.55 -15.89
C PHE A 5 -24.02 7.63 -14.69
N ALA A 6 -24.91 6.67 -14.46
CA ALA A 6 -24.65 5.55 -13.57
C ALA A 6 -23.81 4.49 -14.31
N SER A 7 -22.50 4.46 -14.06
CA SER A 7 -21.60 3.49 -14.69
C SER A 7 -21.63 2.16 -13.93
N PHE A 8 -22.41 1.19 -14.42
CA PHE A 8 -22.49 -0.16 -13.85
C PHE A 8 -21.30 -1.03 -14.31
N TYR A 9 -20.19 -0.96 -13.57
CA TYR A 9 -19.05 -1.84 -13.78
C TYR A 9 -19.39 -3.29 -13.39
N THR A 10 -19.73 -4.11 -14.39
CA THR A 10 -19.98 -5.54 -14.20
C THR A 10 -18.65 -6.29 -14.17
N ARG A 11 -18.19 -6.71 -12.98
CA ARG A 11 -16.97 -7.53 -12.84
C ARG A 11 -17.16 -8.85 -13.60
N HIS A 12 -16.41 -9.05 -14.69
CA HIS A 12 -16.35 -10.32 -15.39
C HIS A 12 -15.62 -11.36 -14.55
N THR A 13 -16.35 -12.36 -14.06
CA THR A 13 -15.78 -13.48 -13.30
C THR A 13 -15.05 -14.46 -14.22
N VAL A 14 -13.72 -14.49 -14.13
CA VAL A 14 -12.89 -15.52 -14.77
C VAL A 14 -13.07 -16.85 -14.03
N PRO A 15 -13.44 -17.96 -14.70
CA PRO A 15 -13.64 -19.24 -14.04
C PRO A 15 -12.31 -19.86 -13.60
N LEU A 16 -12.20 -20.19 -12.31
CA LEU A 16 -11.07 -20.94 -11.77
C LEU A 16 -11.08 -22.39 -12.27
N LEU A 17 -9.96 -22.82 -12.87
CA LEU A 17 -9.73 -24.23 -13.18
C LEU A 17 -9.36 -25.00 -11.90
N PRO A 18 -9.89 -26.21 -11.68
CA PRO A 18 -9.54 -27.03 -10.53
C PRO A 18 -8.11 -27.60 -10.67
N PRO A 19 -7.36 -27.79 -9.56
CA PRO A 19 -6.02 -28.38 -9.60
C PRO A 19 -6.06 -29.86 -10.01
N SER A 20 -5.07 -30.28 -10.80
CA SER A 20 -4.94 -31.65 -11.28
C SER A 20 -4.44 -32.61 -10.20
N ASN A 21 -5.24 -33.66 -9.91
CA ASN A 21 -4.80 -34.76 -9.05
C ASN A 21 -3.71 -35.59 -9.75
N SER A 22 -2.47 -35.53 -9.24
CA SER A 22 -1.43 -36.52 -9.53
C SER A 22 -1.22 -37.45 -8.34
N GLN A 23 -1.70 -38.69 -8.42
CA GLN A 23 -1.37 -39.72 -7.42
C GLN A 23 0.07 -40.19 -7.61
N ILE A 24 0.83 -40.26 -6.52
CA ILE A 24 1.99 -41.16 -6.40
C ILE A 24 1.84 -41.91 -5.08
N ALA A 25 1.86 -43.24 -5.15
CA ALA A 25 1.76 -44.12 -3.99
C ALA A 25 2.99 -45.03 -3.91
N ASN A 26 3.64 -45.09 -2.73
CA ASN A 26 4.56 -46.10 -2.20
C ASN A 26 5.41 -45.49 -1.05
N SER A 27 5.96 -46.22 -0.07
CA SER A 27 5.63 -47.55 0.48
C SER A 27 6.42 -47.78 1.79
N ASN A 28 5.71 -48.13 2.87
CA ASN A 28 6.15 -48.99 3.99
C ASN A 28 7.44 -48.71 4.84
N ARG A 29 7.19 -48.55 6.16
CA ARG A 29 7.66 -49.43 7.28
C ARG A 29 8.98 -49.14 8.02
N GLY A 30 8.88 -49.06 9.37
CA GLY A 30 10.00 -49.04 10.34
C GLY A 30 9.76 -48.06 11.51
N GLN A 31 8.88 -48.34 12.47
CA GLN A 31 9.12 -49.04 13.76
C GLN A 31 10.19 -48.45 14.73
N ASN A 32 9.66 -47.92 15.85
CA ASN A 32 10.00 -48.27 17.25
C ASN A 32 10.89 -47.38 18.16
N HIS A 33 10.35 -47.22 19.39
CA HIS A 33 10.96 -46.95 20.71
C HIS A 33 11.58 -45.59 21.08
N SER A 34 10.92 -44.93 22.05
CA SER A 34 11.52 -44.02 23.05
C SER A 34 12.18 -44.81 24.21
N PRO A 35 12.98 -44.13 25.05
CA PRO A 35 12.67 -44.16 26.49
C PRO A 35 12.80 -42.80 27.21
N SER A 36 12.30 -42.75 28.45
CA SER A 36 12.52 -41.71 29.49
C SER A 36 13.89 -41.86 30.17
N SER A 37 14.44 -40.96 31.00
CA SER A 37 13.97 -39.72 31.69
C SER A 37 15.09 -38.61 31.64
N SER A 38 15.39 -37.66 32.56
CA SER A 38 15.08 -37.40 33.99
C SER A 38 15.34 -35.92 34.42
N SER A 39 15.21 -35.67 35.73
CA SER A 39 15.64 -34.49 36.54
C SER A 39 17.15 -34.12 36.41
N ASN A 40 17.65 -32.92 36.78
CA ASN A 40 17.39 -32.19 38.04
C ASN A 40 17.88 -30.71 38.09
N SER A 41 17.41 -29.96 39.09
CA SER A 41 18.04 -28.80 39.79
C SER A 41 18.41 -27.47 39.07
N SER A 42 17.90 -26.36 39.64
CA SER A 42 18.49 -24.99 39.66
C SER A 42 19.04 -24.71 41.09
N PRO A 43 19.52 -23.50 41.49
CA PRO A 43 19.85 -22.27 40.75
C PRO A 43 21.24 -21.65 41.08
N THR A 44 21.64 -20.54 40.44
CA THR A 44 22.23 -19.30 41.04
C THR A 44 22.59 -18.26 39.95
N SER A 45 22.71 -16.98 40.36
CA SER A 45 23.45 -15.86 39.71
C SER A 45 23.29 -15.64 38.19
N SER A 46 22.56 -14.65 37.68
CA SER A 46 22.74 -13.18 37.81
C SER A 46 23.89 -12.58 36.98
N GLU A 47 23.67 -12.43 35.66
CA GLU A 47 23.86 -11.16 34.91
C GLU A 47 23.50 -11.36 33.42
N ASP A 48 22.50 -10.64 32.92
CA ASP A 48 22.20 -10.51 31.49
C ASP A 48 21.38 -9.21 31.28
N PRO A 49 21.67 -8.35 30.28
CA PRO A 49 21.07 -7.01 30.18
C PRO A 49 19.64 -7.04 29.59
N PRO A 50 18.83 -5.97 29.78
CA PRO A 50 17.42 -5.95 29.42
C PRO A 50 17.13 -5.97 27.91
N ARG A 51 17.06 -7.18 27.32
CA ARG A 51 16.50 -7.44 25.99
C ARG A 51 14.97 -7.29 25.97
N SER A 52 14.44 -6.06 25.83
CA SER A 52 13.02 -5.87 25.49
C SER A 52 12.64 -4.55 24.79
N SER A 53 13.59 -3.69 24.40
CA SER A 53 13.28 -2.41 23.72
C SER A 53 12.68 -2.55 22.31
N ILE A 54 12.82 -3.72 21.67
CA ILE A 54 12.39 -3.97 20.28
C ILE A 54 10.88 -4.28 20.19
N ALA A 55 10.21 -4.63 21.30
CA ALA A 55 8.82 -5.08 21.28
C ALA A 55 7.78 -3.97 21.00
N ASN A 56 8.11 -2.70 21.24
CA ASN A 56 7.13 -1.60 21.18
C ASN A 56 7.01 -0.93 19.80
N SER A 57 7.99 -1.12 18.90
CA SER A 57 7.97 -0.50 17.56
C SER A 57 6.87 -1.05 16.66
N ALA A 58 6.38 -2.27 16.90
CA ALA A 58 5.30 -2.90 16.14
C ALA A 58 3.92 -2.23 16.32
N ASN A 59 3.76 -1.35 17.31
CA ASN A 59 2.51 -0.65 17.61
C ASN A 59 2.52 0.83 17.19
N MET A 60 3.61 1.30 16.58
CA MET A 60 3.68 2.61 15.91
C MET A 60 3.40 2.40 14.42
N GLY A 61 2.17 2.72 14.01
CA GLY A 61 1.72 2.52 12.63
C GLY A 61 2.54 3.35 11.64
N TYR A 62 3.03 2.70 10.58
CA TYR A 62 3.67 3.32 9.42
C TYR A 62 2.76 4.38 8.81
N THR A 63 3.26 5.60 8.72
CA THR A 63 2.52 6.80 8.28
C THR A 63 3.09 7.33 6.97
N HIS A 64 2.19 7.77 6.08
CA HIS A 64 2.51 8.69 4.99
C HIS A 64 1.92 10.05 5.31
N TYR A 65 2.67 11.11 5.00
CA TYR A 65 2.31 12.51 5.23
C TYR A 65 2.33 13.25 3.90
N TRP A 66 1.51 14.29 3.76
CA TRP A 66 1.55 15.19 2.61
C TRP A 66 1.02 16.58 2.95
N GLU A 67 1.46 17.58 2.20
CA GLU A 67 0.96 18.96 2.27
C GLU A 67 1.17 19.71 0.94
N GLY A 68 0.59 20.91 0.85
CA GLY A 68 0.66 21.77 -0.31
C GLY A 68 -0.48 21.57 -1.32
N GLY A 69 -0.23 21.89 -2.58
CA GLY A 69 -1.27 22.08 -3.60
C GLY A 69 -1.72 20.79 -4.30
N LEU A 70 -2.95 20.34 -4.06
CA LEU A 70 -3.53 19.19 -4.78
C LEU A 70 -4.55 19.63 -5.84
N TYR A 71 -4.09 19.69 -7.07
CA TYR A 71 -4.85 20.10 -8.26
C TYR A 71 -4.85 18.97 -9.31
N HIS A 72 -5.37 19.29 -10.50
CA HIS A 72 -5.50 18.40 -11.65
C HIS A 72 -6.31 17.11 -11.40
N PRO A 73 -7.52 17.17 -10.81
CA PRO A 73 -8.41 16.01 -10.68
C PRO A 73 -8.72 15.36 -12.04
N ASP A 74 -8.74 16.15 -13.11
CA ASP A 74 -8.92 15.72 -14.51
C ASP A 74 -7.86 14.70 -14.98
N LYS A 75 -6.68 14.69 -14.36
CA LYS A 75 -5.57 13.77 -14.69
C LYS A 75 -5.35 12.74 -13.59
N VAL A 76 -5.40 13.17 -12.33
CA VAL A 76 -5.10 12.32 -11.17
C VAL A 76 -6.18 11.27 -10.96
N ILE A 77 -7.47 11.60 -11.11
CA ILE A 77 -8.55 10.64 -10.81
C ILE A 77 -8.59 9.46 -11.80
N PRO A 78 -8.49 9.64 -13.14
CA PRO A 78 -8.38 8.52 -14.07
C PRO A 78 -7.22 7.57 -13.73
N ASP A 79 -6.06 8.12 -13.36
CA ASP A 79 -4.88 7.32 -13.00
C ASP A 79 -5.03 6.60 -11.65
N ILE A 80 -5.76 7.19 -10.69
CA ILE A 80 -6.15 6.51 -9.45
C ILE A 80 -7.10 5.33 -9.72
N LEU A 81 -8.00 5.44 -10.71
CA LEU A 81 -8.87 4.33 -11.10
C LEU A 81 -8.06 3.17 -11.70
N LEU A 82 -7.06 3.46 -12.55
CA LEU A 82 -6.13 2.43 -13.06
C LEU A 82 -5.31 1.75 -11.96
N LEU A 83 -4.88 2.51 -10.95
CA LEU A 83 -4.21 1.98 -9.76
C LEU A 83 -5.14 1.12 -8.87
N LEU A 84 -6.42 1.49 -8.75
CA LEU A 84 -7.44 0.71 -8.04
C LEU A 84 -7.73 -0.62 -8.73
N ASP A 85 -7.96 -0.61 -10.05
CA ASP A 85 -8.17 -1.84 -10.85
C ASP A 85 -6.94 -2.76 -10.85
N SER A 86 -5.74 -2.20 -10.62
CA SER A 86 -4.47 -2.93 -10.52
C SER A 86 -4.07 -3.30 -9.08
N SER A 87 -4.91 -3.01 -8.08
CA SER A 87 -4.59 -3.25 -6.67
C SER A 87 -4.42 -4.75 -6.35
N PRO A 88 -3.33 -5.17 -5.67
CA PRO A 88 -3.11 -6.56 -5.28
C PRO A 88 -3.96 -7.00 -4.07
N CYS A 89 -4.78 -6.11 -3.51
CA CYS A 89 -5.69 -6.41 -2.41
C CYS A 89 -7.03 -5.67 -2.58
N GLU A 90 -8.09 -6.14 -1.91
CA GLU A 90 -9.39 -5.47 -1.98
C GLU A 90 -9.37 -4.14 -1.20
N ILE A 91 -9.87 -3.09 -1.86
CA ILE A 91 -9.91 -1.72 -1.40
C ILE A 91 -11.36 -1.33 -1.14
N ARG A 92 -11.58 -0.49 -0.12
CA ARG A 92 -12.90 -0.12 0.39
C ARG A 92 -13.00 1.38 0.66
N GLY A 93 -14.20 1.87 0.95
CA GLY A 93 -14.44 3.22 1.43
C GLY A 93 -13.89 3.50 2.83
N SER A 94 -14.19 4.70 3.36
CA SER A 94 -13.71 5.26 4.64
C SER A 94 -13.50 4.25 5.77
N ASN A 95 -14.50 3.40 6.02
CA ASN A 95 -14.57 2.54 7.20
C ASN A 95 -14.01 1.13 6.96
N GLY A 96 -13.37 0.91 5.81
CA GLY A 96 -12.93 -0.41 5.36
C GLY A 96 -14.08 -1.30 4.89
N THR A 97 -15.24 -0.72 4.55
CA THR A 97 -16.42 -1.40 4.02
C THR A 97 -16.99 -0.64 2.82
N GLY A 98 -17.75 -1.33 1.96
CA GLY A 98 -18.28 -0.78 0.71
C GLY A 98 -17.20 -0.45 -0.32
N ASP A 99 -17.59 0.03 -1.50
CA ASP A 99 -16.65 0.44 -2.56
C ASP A 99 -15.84 1.69 -2.17
N PRO A 100 -14.63 1.91 -2.73
CA PRO A 100 -13.85 3.13 -2.53
C PRO A 100 -14.59 4.37 -3.05
N GLU A 101 -14.50 5.48 -2.31
CA GLU A 101 -15.26 6.70 -2.60
C GLU A 101 -14.45 7.60 -3.52
N VAL A 102 -14.60 7.41 -4.84
CA VAL A 102 -13.98 8.25 -5.87
C VAL A 102 -15.02 9.21 -6.46
N THR A 103 -14.78 10.51 -6.35
CA THR A 103 -15.62 11.58 -6.92
C THR A 103 -14.74 12.58 -7.67
N ALA A 104 -15.35 13.47 -8.46
CA ALA A 104 -14.64 14.51 -9.20
C ALA A 104 -13.80 15.47 -8.33
N THR A 105 -14.02 15.52 -7.01
CA THR A 105 -13.32 16.42 -6.08
C THR A 105 -12.67 15.70 -4.89
N SER A 106 -12.80 14.37 -4.78
CA SER A 106 -12.27 13.62 -3.64
C SER A 106 -11.95 12.16 -3.96
N VAL A 107 -10.93 11.61 -3.28
CA VAL A 107 -10.67 10.17 -3.21
C VAL A 107 -10.55 9.77 -1.74
N ILE A 108 -11.36 8.80 -1.31
CA ILE A 108 -11.26 8.20 0.03
C ILE A 108 -11.18 6.68 -0.13
N LEU A 109 -10.11 6.09 0.42
CA LEU A 109 -9.84 4.65 0.31
C LEU A 109 -9.18 4.07 1.56
N ASN A 110 -9.50 2.82 1.89
CA ASN A 110 -8.99 2.06 3.02
C ASN A 110 -8.85 0.57 2.65
N GLY A 111 -8.15 -0.22 3.47
CA GLY A 111 -8.12 -1.67 3.34
C GLY A 111 -9.44 -2.34 3.76
N ASP A 112 -9.59 -3.63 3.47
CA ASP A 112 -10.78 -4.43 3.76
C ASP A 112 -10.94 -4.77 5.27
N SER A 113 -11.85 -4.12 5.98
CA SER A 113 -12.09 -4.38 7.42
C SER A 113 -12.91 -5.64 7.69
N GLU A 114 -13.75 -6.04 6.71
CA GLU A 114 -14.58 -7.25 6.74
C GLU A 114 -13.85 -8.52 6.28
N ASN A 115 -12.54 -8.44 6.01
CA ASN A 115 -11.76 -9.56 5.48
C ASN A 115 -11.80 -10.78 6.43
N PRO A 116 -12.14 -11.99 5.94
CA PRO A 116 -12.43 -13.15 6.79
C PRO A 116 -11.23 -13.68 7.58
N ASN A 117 -9.99 -13.27 7.22
CA ASN A 117 -8.78 -13.73 7.91
C ASN A 117 -8.35 -12.79 9.05
N ARG A 118 -8.45 -11.47 8.83
CA ARG A 118 -8.10 -10.39 9.77
C ARG A 118 -8.48 -9.03 9.16
N ASN A 119 -8.91 -8.07 9.97
CA ASN A 119 -9.17 -6.69 9.52
C ASN A 119 -7.92 -6.07 8.84
N LEU A 120 -8.03 -5.73 7.55
CA LEU A 120 -6.98 -5.12 6.72
C LEU A 120 -7.07 -3.59 6.62
N ALA A 121 -8.11 -2.95 7.15
CA ALA A 121 -8.25 -1.50 7.25
C ALA A 121 -7.38 -0.92 8.38
N HIS A 122 -6.95 0.34 8.29
CA HIS A 122 -6.39 1.06 9.44
C HIS A 122 -6.91 2.49 9.53
N GLU A 123 -6.28 3.43 8.83
CA GLU A 123 -6.78 4.79 8.62
C GLU A 123 -7.03 5.01 7.11
N PRO A 124 -8.16 5.60 6.70
CA PRO A 124 -8.40 5.86 5.28
C PRO A 124 -7.49 6.97 4.76
N LEU A 125 -6.93 6.78 3.57
CA LEU A 125 -6.41 7.90 2.78
C LEU A 125 -7.58 8.83 2.43
N ARG A 126 -7.39 10.15 2.56
CA ARG A 126 -8.38 11.16 2.19
C ARG A 126 -7.70 12.27 1.39
N LEU A 127 -8.02 12.34 0.10
CA LEU A 127 -7.57 13.38 -0.82
C LEU A 127 -8.75 14.26 -1.21
N TYR A 128 -8.53 15.56 -1.23
CA TYR A 128 -9.51 16.58 -1.61
C TYR A 128 -8.84 17.53 -2.62
N PHE A 129 -9.38 17.60 -3.83
CA PHE A 129 -8.78 18.29 -4.96
C PHE A 129 -9.18 19.77 -5.05
N ASP A 130 -8.55 20.48 -5.98
CA ASP A 130 -8.77 21.89 -6.31
C ASP A 130 -8.47 22.86 -5.16
N ARG A 131 -7.48 22.50 -4.33
CA ARG A 131 -7.13 23.26 -3.12
C ARG A 131 -5.69 23.07 -2.67
N GLU A 132 -5.26 24.00 -1.83
CA GLU A 132 -4.13 23.80 -0.92
C GLU A 132 -4.58 22.99 0.31
N ILE A 133 -3.74 22.04 0.71
CA ILE A 133 -3.89 21.19 1.89
C ILE A 133 -2.73 21.56 2.84
N GLY A 134 -3.03 21.77 4.12
CA GLY A 134 -1.98 21.83 5.14
C GLY A 134 -1.44 20.43 5.44
N PHE A 135 -0.75 20.29 6.57
CA PHE A 135 -0.29 18.99 7.05
C PHE A 135 -1.43 17.96 7.15
N ALA A 136 -1.35 16.89 6.36
CA ALA A 136 -2.26 15.76 6.34
C ALA A 136 -1.50 14.43 6.33
N PHE A 137 -2.15 13.34 6.76
CA PHE A 137 -1.51 12.02 6.86
C PHE A 137 -2.50 10.84 6.76
N CYS A 138 -1.95 9.65 6.56
CA CYS A 138 -2.65 8.37 6.62
C CYS A 138 -1.73 7.30 7.24
N LYS A 139 -2.21 6.64 8.30
CA LYS A 139 -1.55 5.50 8.95
C LYS A 139 -2.06 4.20 8.37
N THR A 140 -1.18 3.51 7.65
CA THR A 140 -1.49 2.23 7.00
C THR A 140 -1.07 1.03 7.86
N ALA A 141 -0.13 1.24 8.79
CA ALA A 141 0.52 0.19 9.59
C ALA A 141 1.10 -0.96 8.74
N ARG A 142 1.58 -0.66 7.52
CA ARG A 142 2.06 -1.64 6.52
C ARG A 142 1.03 -2.74 6.20
N LYS A 143 -0.27 -2.45 6.31
CA LYS A 143 -1.34 -3.33 5.83
C LYS A 143 -1.40 -3.31 4.29
N PRO A 144 -1.95 -4.33 3.59
CA PRO A 144 -1.77 -4.49 2.14
C PRO A 144 -2.13 -3.28 1.26
N TYR A 145 -3.11 -2.46 1.66
CA TYR A 145 -3.51 -1.26 0.91
C TYR A 145 -2.46 -0.13 0.94
N ASP A 146 -1.44 -0.22 1.80
CA ASP A 146 -0.28 0.68 1.87
C ASP A 146 0.42 0.85 0.51
N GLN A 147 0.53 -0.25 -0.24
CA GLN A 147 1.10 -0.28 -1.58
C GLN A 147 0.34 0.63 -2.55
N LEU A 148 -1.00 0.65 -2.46
CA LEU A 148 -1.83 1.56 -3.24
C LEU A 148 -1.71 3.01 -2.73
N VAL A 149 -1.74 3.23 -1.41
CA VAL A 149 -1.60 4.57 -0.81
C VAL A 149 -0.33 5.26 -1.29
N GLY A 150 0.82 4.57 -1.24
CA GLY A 150 2.08 5.10 -1.76
C GLY A 150 2.03 5.39 -3.26
N ALA A 151 1.47 4.49 -4.07
CA ALA A 151 1.40 4.66 -5.54
C ALA A 151 0.48 5.83 -5.94
N VAL A 152 -0.62 6.03 -5.21
CA VAL A 152 -1.53 7.18 -5.37
C VAL A 152 -0.83 8.48 -5.00
N LEU A 153 -0.13 8.54 -3.85
CA LEU A 153 0.60 9.74 -3.42
C LEU A 153 1.73 10.13 -4.40
N LEU A 154 2.47 9.15 -4.94
CA LEU A 154 3.43 9.36 -6.03
C LEU A 154 2.77 9.98 -7.26
N ARG A 155 1.56 9.51 -7.64
CA ARG A 155 0.83 10.05 -8.80
C ARG A 155 0.28 11.45 -8.56
N CYS A 156 -0.13 11.77 -7.33
CA CYS A 156 -0.49 13.13 -6.94
C CYS A 156 0.69 14.10 -7.08
N ALA A 157 1.86 13.75 -6.53
CA ALA A 157 3.07 14.57 -6.60
C ALA A 157 3.58 14.76 -8.04
N HIS A 158 3.52 13.71 -8.88
CA HIS A 158 3.93 13.80 -10.30
C HIS A 158 3.18 14.89 -11.09
N TYR A 159 1.87 15.06 -10.83
CA TYR A 159 1.08 16.13 -11.48
C TYR A 159 1.11 17.46 -10.73
N ASN A 160 1.55 17.49 -9.48
CA ASN A 160 1.52 18.65 -8.61
C ASN A 160 2.89 18.84 -7.94
N PRO A 161 3.83 19.59 -8.56
CA PRO A 161 5.16 19.80 -8.01
C PRO A 161 5.21 20.52 -6.64
N THR A 162 4.08 21.09 -6.19
CA THR A 162 3.90 21.68 -4.86
C THR A 162 3.09 20.79 -3.90
N PHE A 163 2.87 19.52 -4.24
CA PHE A 163 2.30 18.49 -3.35
C PHE A 163 3.45 17.65 -2.79
N GLU A 164 3.99 18.08 -1.65
CA GLU A 164 5.12 17.40 -1.01
C GLU A 164 4.63 16.18 -0.23
N ILE A 165 5.36 15.06 -0.31
CA ILE A 165 4.99 13.80 0.36
C ILE A 165 6.18 13.24 1.14
N PHE A 166 5.89 12.74 2.35
CA PHE A 166 6.87 12.24 3.31
C PHE A 166 6.38 10.94 3.95
N SER A 167 7.24 10.23 4.68
CA SER A 167 6.91 8.97 5.33
C SER A 167 7.76 8.72 6.56
N ASP A 168 7.28 7.88 7.48
CA ASP A 168 8.13 7.25 8.50
C ASP A 168 9.14 6.25 7.88
N GLY A 169 8.96 5.91 6.59
CA GLY A 169 9.71 4.88 5.87
C GLY A 169 10.77 5.37 4.88
N THR A 170 11.62 4.42 4.48
CA THR A 170 12.67 4.58 3.46
C THR A 170 12.15 4.37 2.02
N TRP A 171 12.93 4.81 1.02
CA TRP A 171 12.59 4.64 -0.41
C TRP A 171 12.61 3.16 -0.86
N GLU A 172 13.38 2.33 -0.17
CA GLU A 172 13.40 0.88 -0.30
C GLU A 172 12.15 0.23 0.28
N GLU A 173 11.57 0.76 1.37
CA GLU A 173 10.25 0.32 1.86
C GLU A 173 9.11 0.76 0.94
N TRP A 174 9.25 1.90 0.25
CA TRP A 174 8.31 2.33 -0.80
C TRP A 174 8.36 1.46 -2.06
N LYS A 175 9.27 0.47 -2.14
CA LYS A 175 9.42 -0.41 -3.31
C LYS A 175 8.09 -1.02 -3.83
N PRO A 176 7.18 -1.59 -3.01
CA PRO A 176 5.94 -2.16 -3.54
C PRO A 176 5.05 -1.13 -4.23
N ALA A 177 4.98 0.10 -3.68
CA ALA A 177 4.24 1.20 -4.30
C ALA A 177 4.86 1.61 -5.64
N ARG A 178 6.20 1.62 -5.72
CA ARG A 178 6.94 1.89 -6.98
C ARG A 178 6.79 0.76 -8.01
N GLU A 179 6.72 -0.50 -7.57
CA GLU A 179 6.44 -1.64 -8.45
C GLU A 179 5.01 -1.60 -9.00
N LEU A 180 4.01 -1.22 -8.19
CA LEU A 180 2.64 -0.98 -8.66
C LEU A 180 2.58 0.20 -9.64
N TYR A 181 3.24 1.31 -9.32
CA TYR A 181 3.32 2.49 -10.20
C TYR A 181 3.96 2.13 -11.56
N LEU A 182 5.09 1.41 -11.55
CA LEU A 182 5.79 0.93 -12.74
C LEU A 182 4.91 -0.04 -13.56
N GLN A 183 4.16 -0.93 -12.90
CA GLN A 183 3.23 -1.85 -13.56
C GLN A 183 2.10 -1.11 -14.30
N VAL A 184 1.54 -0.05 -13.70
CA VAL A 184 0.38 0.66 -14.26
C VAL A 184 0.77 1.68 -15.32
N PHE A 185 1.86 2.43 -15.12
CA PHE A 185 2.24 3.52 -16.04
C PHE A 185 3.36 3.12 -17.01
N GLY A 186 4.20 2.14 -16.69
CA GLY A 186 5.30 1.68 -17.54
C GLY A 186 6.63 2.44 -17.36
N TRP A 187 6.73 3.33 -16.37
CA TRP A 187 7.98 3.99 -15.98
C TRP A 187 8.12 4.08 -14.45
N GLU A 188 9.35 4.22 -13.96
CA GLU A 188 9.60 4.34 -12.51
C GLU A 188 9.09 5.68 -11.96
N ALA A 189 8.58 5.67 -10.72
CA ALA A 189 8.20 6.89 -10.03
C ALA A 189 9.45 7.68 -9.59
N GLU A 190 9.47 8.98 -9.88
CA GLU A 190 10.51 9.89 -9.37
C GLU A 190 10.46 9.98 -7.84
N LYS A 191 11.61 10.20 -7.20
CA LYS A 191 11.69 10.34 -5.75
C LYS A 191 11.28 11.76 -5.32
N PRO A 192 10.31 11.92 -4.40
CA PRO A 192 9.92 13.22 -3.86
C PRO A 192 11.13 14.01 -3.34
N GLY A 193 11.14 15.32 -3.63
CA GLY A 193 12.23 16.24 -3.28
C GLY A 193 13.50 16.12 -4.14
N GLN A 194 13.62 15.10 -5.00
CA GLN A 194 14.77 14.93 -5.90
C GLN A 194 14.50 15.59 -7.26
N MET A 195 14.52 16.94 -7.28
CA MET A 195 14.29 17.71 -8.52
C MET A 195 15.27 17.30 -9.62
N ASN A 196 14.70 16.98 -10.79
CA ASN A 196 15.42 16.41 -11.92
C ASN A 196 16.17 17.53 -12.69
N VAL A 197 17.47 17.69 -12.39
CA VAL A 197 18.25 18.90 -12.75
C VAL A 197 18.50 19.07 -14.25
N ASP A 198 18.37 17.98 -15.02
CA ASP A 198 18.97 17.87 -16.35
C ASP A 198 18.18 18.61 -17.45
N ASN A 199 16.89 18.88 -17.24
CA ASN A 199 16.02 19.58 -18.21
C ASN A 199 16.21 21.12 -18.26
N ALA A 200 17.08 21.70 -17.43
CA ALA A 200 17.38 23.14 -17.46
C ALA A 200 18.37 23.56 -18.58
N SER A 201 18.86 22.60 -19.38
CA SER A 201 19.99 22.79 -20.30
C SER A 201 19.61 22.99 -21.78
N ALA A 202 18.32 22.94 -22.12
CA ALA A 202 17.84 22.80 -23.51
C ALA A 202 17.40 24.10 -24.23
N THR A 203 17.78 25.29 -23.74
CA THR A 203 17.48 26.58 -24.41
C THR A 203 18.64 27.58 -24.44
N ASP A 204 19.87 27.14 -24.70
CA ASP A 204 20.94 28.03 -25.18
C ASP A 204 21.87 27.37 -26.22
N THR A 205 21.48 27.46 -27.49
CA THR A 205 22.39 27.66 -28.63
C THR A 205 21.63 28.47 -29.68
N GLY A 206 22.01 29.74 -29.87
CA GLY A 206 21.27 30.67 -30.71
C GLY A 206 21.74 30.77 -32.16
N SER A 207 21.00 31.55 -32.95
CA SER A 207 21.44 32.30 -34.15
C SER A 207 20.44 33.43 -34.43
#